data_AF-A0A2N5V6C2-F1
#
_entry.id   AF-A0A2N5V6C2-F1
#
_cell.length_a   1.000
_cell.length_b   1.000
_cell.length_c   1.000
_cell.angle_alpha   90.00
_cell.angle_beta   90.00
_cell.angle_gamma   90.00
#
_symmetry.space_group_name_H-M   'P 1'
#
loop_
_entity.id
_entity.type
_entity.pdbx_description
1 polymer ?
#
loop_
_entity_poly.entity_id
_entity_poly.type
_entity_poly.pdbx_seq_one_letter_code
_entity_poly.pdbx_strand_id
1 'polypeptide(L)'
;MDKLGLYLSGKYKISLDNANECLAWWRNHCQEFPVLSKIAKDYLACSASVERCFSAAANICGRDRGSLGIRTIERCVNSHQWLHQGFKANGDFETAQGIINQAMDETSKAKTKPPIASTSASSLGKTKEY
;
A
#
# COMPACT_ATOMS: atom_id res chain seq x y z
N MET A 1 15.01 25.01 -28.50
CA MET A 1 14.90 23.74 -27.78
C MET A 1 13.69 23.85 -26.87
N ASP A 2 12.58 23.26 -27.27
CA ASP A 2 11.34 23.26 -26.49
C ASP A 2 11.53 22.54 -25.15
N LYS A 3 10.93 23.08 -24.08
CA LYS A 3 10.97 22.48 -22.73
C LYS A 3 10.56 21.00 -22.74
N LEU A 4 9.62 20.64 -23.62
CA LEU A 4 9.16 19.27 -23.80
C LEU A 4 10.25 18.34 -24.36
N GLY A 5 11.09 18.84 -25.27
CA GLY A 5 12.24 18.09 -25.80
C GLY A 5 13.28 17.80 -24.72
N LEU A 6 13.47 18.70 -23.75
CA LEU A 6 14.36 18.49 -22.61
C LEU A 6 13.85 17.40 -21.65
N TYR A 7 12.52 17.35 -21.43
CA TYR A 7 11.90 16.28 -20.64
C TYR A 7 12.03 14.92 -21.33
N LEU A 8 11.72 14.86 -22.64
CA LEU A 8 11.79 13.63 -23.43
C LEU A 8 13.23 13.16 -23.70
N SER A 9 14.24 14.02 -23.55
CA SER A 9 15.64 13.63 -23.73
C SER A 9 16.20 12.75 -22.61
N GLY A 10 15.38 12.39 -21.60
CA GLY A 10 15.78 11.48 -20.53
C GLY A 10 16.72 12.09 -19.49
N LYS A 11 16.93 13.40 -19.49
CA LYS A 11 17.76 14.10 -18.48
C LYS A 11 17.19 13.99 -17.06
N TYR A 12 15.89 13.73 -16.92
CA TYR A 12 15.18 13.66 -15.64
C TYR A 12 14.73 12.24 -15.30
N LYS A 13 15.59 11.25 -15.54
CA LYS A 13 15.27 9.85 -15.23
C LYS A 13 15.31 9.63 -13.71
N ILE A 14 14.14 9.67 -13.08
CA ILE A 14 13.97 9.20 -11.69
C ILE A 14 14.22 7.70 -11.69
N SER A 15 15.16 7.24 -10.86
CA SER A 15 15.43 5.82 -10.70
C SER A 15 14.20 5.13 -10.09
N LEU A 16 13.89 3.91 -10.54
CA LEU A 16 12.72 3.17 -10.07
C LEU A 16 12.74 2.92 -8.54
N ASP A 17 13.94 2.85 -7.97
CA ASP A 17 14.19 2.73 -6.52
C ASP A 17 13.64 3.93 -5.72
N ASN A 18 13.54 5.10 -6.38
CA ASN A 18 13.07 6.35 -5.80
C ASN A 18 11.62 6.67 -6.24
N ALA A 19 10.80 5.68 -6.57
CA ALA A 19 9.41 5.89 -7.00
C ALA A 19 8.59 6.73 -6.00
N ASN A 20 8.90 6.65 -4.70
CA ASN A 20 8.30 7.46 -3.63
C ASN A 20 8.58 8.97 -3.80
N GLU A 21 9.71 9.32 -4.41
CA GLU A 21 10.12 10.69 -4.70
C GLU A 21 9.52 11.23 -5.99
N CYS A 22 8.92 10.37 -6.83
CA CYS A 22 8.31 10.77 -8.11
C CYS A 22 7.23 11.84 -7.91
N LEU A 23 6.35 11.66 -6.92
CA LEU A 23 5.32 12.66 -6.59
C LEU A 23 5.92 13.97 -6.10
N ALA A 24 6.99 13.92 -5.30
CA ALA A 24 7.70 15.11 -4.83
C ALA A 24 8.38 15.84 -6.00
N TRP A 25 8.99 15.10 -6.93
CA TRP A 25 9.62 15.65 -8.11
C TRP A 25 8.62 16.40 -9.00
N TRP A 26 7.45 15.81 -9.30
CA TRP A 26 6.38 16.47 -10.06
C TRP A 26 5.78 17.67 -9.32
N ARG A 27 5.80 17.66 -7.99
CA ARG A 27 5.38 18.82 -7.19
C ARG A 27 6.36 19.98 -7.34
N ASN A 28 7.67 19.70 -7.35
CA ASN A 28 8.71 20.72 -7.47
C ASN A 28 8.79 21.30 -8.89
N HIS A 29 8.57 20.48 -9.93
CA HIS A 29 8.64 20.92 -11.34
C HIS A 29 7.28 21.35 -11.92
N CYS A 30 6.28 21.57 -11.07
CA CYS A 30 4.92 21.92 -11.53
C CYS A 30 4.84 23.28 -12.25
N GLN A 31 5.75 24.21 -11.94
CA GLN A 31 5.85 25.51 -12.62
C GLN A 31 6.52 25.37 -13.99
N GLU A 32 7.46 24.42 -14.14
CA GLU A 32 8.18 24.17 -15.39
C GLU A 32 7.33 23.38 -16.38
N PHE A 33 6.50 22.47 -15.88
CA PHE A 33 5.65 21.59 -16.68
C PHE A 33 4.20 21.54 -16.14
N PRO A 34 3.41 22.63 -16.23
CA PRO A 34 2.12 22.73 -15.56
C PRO A 34 1.07 21.74 -16.07
N VAL A 35 1.04 21.42 -17.36
CA VAL A 35 0.11 20.44 -17.93
C VAL A 35 0.56 19.01 -17.59
N LEU A 36 1.85 18.72 -17.81
CA LEU A 36 2.39 17.38 -17.60
C LEU A 36 2.37 16.97 -16.12
N SER A 37 2.64 17.92 -15.21
CA SER A 37 2.59 17.67 -13.77
C SER A 37 1.19 17.37 -13.26
N LYS A 38 0.14 17.93 -13.88
CA LYS A 38 -1.25 17.59 -13.56
C LYS A 38 -1.55 16.14 -13.98
N ILE A 39 -1.23 15.79 -15.22
CA ILE A 39 -1.44 14.43 -15.75
C ILE A 39 -0.67 13.39 -14.92
N ALA A 40 0.61 13.69 -14.61
CA ALA A 40 1.43 12.80 -13.81
C ALA A 40 0.85 12.60 -12.40
N LYS A 41 0.37 13.66 -11.76
CA LYS A 41 -0.30 13.58 -10.46
C LYS A 41 -1.55 12.71 -10.50
N ASP A 42 -2.41 12.91 -11.49
CA ASP A 42 -3.66 12.16 -11.62
C ASP A 42 -3.38 10.68 -11.89
N TYR A 43 -2.41 10.39 -12.78
CA TYR A 43 -1.98 9.02 -13.05
C TYR A 43 -1.43 8.32 -11.80
N LEU A 44 -0.53 8.99 -11.07
CA LEU A 44 0.07 8.44 -9.85
C LEU A 44 -0.95 8.27 -8.73
N ALA A 45 -1.93 9.17 -8.62
CA ALA A 45 -3.03 9.03 -7.65
C ALA A 45 -3.91 7.82 -7.98
N CYS A 46 -4.25 7.63 -9.27
CA CYS A 46 -5.01 6.48 -9.74
C CYS A 46 -4.26 5.15 -9.50
N SER A 47 -2.97 5.08 -9.88
CA SER A 47 -2.19 3.85 -9.69
C SER A 47 -2.08 3.47 -8.22
N ALA A 48 -1.75 4.44 -7.35
CA ALA A 48 -1.64 4.21 -5.92
C ALA A 48 -2.98 3.76 -5.29
N SER A 49 -4.12 4.27 -5.77
CA SER A 49 -5.44 3.85 -5.29
C SER A 49 -5.74 2.39 -5.67
N VAL A 50 -5.44 2.00 -6.91
CA VAL A 50 -5.66 0.62 -7.39
C VAL A 50 -4.77 -0.35 -6.64
N GLU A 51 -3.48 -0.02 -6.47
CA GLU A 51 -2.55 -0.86 -5.73
C GLU A 51 -2.98 -1.03 -4.26
N ARG A 52 -3.40 0.05 -3.58
CA ARG A 52 -3.95 -0.06 -2.22
C ARG A 52 -5.19 -0.94 -2.14
N CYS A 53 -6.11 -0.82 -3.10
CA CYS A 53 -7.28 -1.69 -3.18
C CYS A 53 -6.89 -3.15 -3.38
N PHE A 54 -5.95 -3.40 -4.29
CA PHE A 54 -5.51 -4.77 -4.60
C PHE A 54 -4.72 -5.39 -3.46
N SER A 55 -3.84 -4.64 -2.78
CA SER A 55 -3.16 -5.07 -1.56
C SER A 55 -4.14 -5.35 -0.42
N ALA A 56 -5.12 -4.48 -0.21
CA ALA A 56 -6.17 -4.69 0.79
C ALA A 56 -7.00 -5.94 0.46
N ALA A 57 -7.40 -6.11 -0.80
CA ALA A 57 -8.12 -7.29 -1.27
C ALA A 57 -7.27 -8.56 -1.11
N ALA A 58 -5.99 -8.53 -1.45
CA ALA A 58 -5.07 -9.66 -1.27
C ALA A 58 -4.91 -10.05 0.21
N ASN A 59 -4.87 -9.07 1.11
CA ASN A 59 -4.87 -9.31 2.55
C ASN A 59 -6.19 -9.96 3.03
N ILE A 60 -7.32 -9.53 2.48
CA ILE A 60 -8.66 -10.07 2.79
C ILE A 60 -8.85 -11.49 2.21
N CYS A 61 -8.37 -11.72 1.00
CA CYS A 61 -8.43 -12.99 0.27
C CYS A 61 -7.30 -13.97 0.62
N GLY A 62 -6.50 -13.67 1.66
CA GLY A 62 -5.40 -14.52 2.11
C GLY A 62 -5.82 -15.96 2.41
N ARG A 63 -4.82 -16.85 2.52
CA ARG A 63 -4.84 -18.33 2.42
C ARG A 63 -6.02 -19.10 3.08
N ASP A 64 -6.74 -18.50 4.02
CA ASP A 64 -7.84 -19.14 4.79
C ASP A 64 -9.25 -18.61 4.43
N ARG A 65 -9.36 -17.61 3.53
CA ARG A 65 -10.62 -16.87 3.26
C ARG A 65 -11.02 -16.83 1.78
N GLY A 66 -10.63 -17.84 1.00
CA GLY A 66 -10.99 -17.96 -0.42
C GLY A 66 -12.50 -18.13 -0.70
N SER A 67 -13.32 -18.32 0.33
CA SER A 67 -14.78 -18.48 0.23
C SER A 67 -15.57 -17.16 0.34
N LEU A 68 -14.91 -16.00 0.46
CA LEU A 68 -15.63 -14.73 0.57
C LEU A 68 -16.29 -14.37 -0.77
N GLY A 69 -17.60 -14.14 -0.74
CA GLY A 69 -18.32 -13.60 -1.90
C GLY A 69 -17.82 -12.21 -2.28
N ILE A 70 -17.90 -11.85 -3.56
CA ILE A 70 -17.41 -10.57 -4.10
C ILE A 70 -17.90 -9.35 -3.30
N ARG A 71 -19.18 -9.34 -2.92
CA ARG A 71 -19.77 -8.26 -2.10
C ARG A 71 -19.14 -8.13 -0.72
N THR A 72 -18.70 -9.23 -0.13
CA THR A 72 -18.04 -9.24 1.17
C THR A 72 -16.61 -8.72 1.04
N ILE A 73 -15.90 -9.11 -0.01
CA ILE A 73 -14.56 -8.60 -0.30
C ILE A 73 -14.60 -7.08 -0.50
N GLU A 74 -15.54 -6.58 -1.31
CA GLU A 74 -15.72 -5.14 -1.53
C GLU A 74 -15.96 -4.38 -0.22
N ARG A 75 -16.90 -4.84 0.61
CA ARG A 75 -17.17 -4.19 1.90
C ARG A 75 -15.95 -4.24 2.83
N CYS A 76 -15.23 -5.35 2.87
CA CYS A 76 -14.00 -5.44 3.67
C CYS A 76 -12.90 -4.49 3.18
N VAL A 77 -12.70 -4.36 1.86
CA VAL A 77 -11.71 -3.43 1.28
C VAL A 77 -12.08 -1.99 1.63
N ASN A 78 -13.34 -1.60 1.41
CA ASN A 78 -13.82 -0.25 1.71
C ASN A 78 -13.69 0.09 3.20
N SER A 79 -14.16 -0.79 4.09
CA SER A 79 -14.04 -0.60 5.54
C SER A 79 -12.58 -0.50 5.97
N HIS A 80 -11.69 -1.34 5.42
CA HIS A 80 -10.26 -1.28 5.71
C HIS A 80 -9.63 0.07 5.31
N GLN A 81 -9.98 0.57 4.11
CA GLN A 81 -9.50 1.87 3.65
C GLN A 81 -10.00 3.03 4.52
N TRP A 82 -11.28 3.02 4.92
CA TRP A 82 -11.84 4.04 5.80
C TRP A 82 -11.15 4.07 7.18
N LEU A 83 -10.89 2.90 7.76
CA LEU A 83 -10.16 2.80 9.01
C LEU A 83 -8.72 3.30 8.88
N HIS A 84 -8.05 3.00 7.76
CA HIS A 84 -6.70 3.51 7.49
C HIS A 84 -6.66 5.04 7.30
N GLN A 85 -7.77 5.64 6.85
CA GLN A 85 -7.95 7.09 6.75
C GLN A 85 -8.35 7.76 8.09
N GLY A 86 -8.50 6.97 9.17
CA GLY A 86 -8.86 7.47 10.49
C GLY A 86 -10.36 7.74 10.68
N PHE A 87 -11.21 7.20 9.80
CA PHE A 87 -12.65 7.28 9.97
C PHE A 87 -13.06 6.51 11.23
N LYS A 88 -13.83 7.17 12.10
CA LYS A 88 -14.41 6.55 13.30
C LYS A 88 -15.90 6.37 13.08
N ALA A 89 -16.36 5.13 13.15
CA ALA A 89 -17.78 4.84 13.19
C ALA A 89 -18.39 5.42 14.48
N ASN A 90 -19.59 5.99 14.38
CA ASN A 90 -20.30 6.61 15.50
C ASN A 90 -21.73 6.03 15.59
N GLY A 91 -22.46 6.37 16.67
CA GLY A 91 -23.85 5.95 16.88
C GLY A 91 -23.93 4.44 17.17
N ASP A 92 -24.77 3.72 16.44
CA ASP A 92 -25.02 2.28 16.64
C ASP A 92 -23.76 1.39 16.51
N PHE A 93 -22.66 1.93 16.00
CA PHE A 93 -21.39 1.22 15.80
C PHE A 93 -20.31 1.54 16.86
N GLU A 94 -20.65 2.28 17.92
CA GLU A 94 -19.69 2.72 18.96
C GLU A 94 -18.97 1.54 19.63
N THR A 95 -19.68 0.45 19.93
CA THR A 95 -19.09 -0.79 20.47
C THR A 95 -18.06 -1.40 19.52
N ALA A 96 -18.36 -1.45 18.23
CA ALA A 96 -17.43 -1.96 17.22
C ALA A 96 -16.20 -1.05 17.08
N GLN A 97 -16.40 0.27 17.18
CA GLN A 97 -15.30 1.24 17.18
C GLN A 97 -14.39 1.07 18.41
N GLY A 98 -14.94 0.74 19.58
CA GLY A 98 -14.17 0.39 20.78
C GLY A 98 -13.25 -0.81 20.55
N ILE A 99 -13.77 -1.89 19.95
CA ILE A 99 -12.99 -3.10 19.63
C ILE A 99 -11.88 -2.79 18.63
N ILE A 100 -12.16 -1.99 17.60
CA ILE A 100 -11.16 -1.58 16.60
C ILE A 100 -10.03 -0.78 17.27
N ASN A 101 -10.35 0.17 18.15
CA ASN A 101 -9.36 0.97 18.86
C ASN A 101 -8.46 0.10 19.74
N GLN A 102 -9.03 -0.88 20.44
CA GLN A 102 -8.26 -1.85 21.23
C GLN A 102 -7.32 -2.69 20.35
N ALA A 103 -7.82 -3.24 19.24
CA ALA A 103 -7.01 -4.05 18.33
C ALA A 103 -5.86 -3.24 17.67
N MET A 104 -6.10 -1.94 17.40
CA MET A 104 -5.05 -1.04 16.92
C MET A 104 -3.98 -0.77 18.00
N ASP A 105 -4.36 -0.61 19.26
CA ASP A 105 -3.42 -0.48 20.39
C ASP A 105 -2.54 -1.73 20.54
N GLU A 106 -3.13 -2.92 20.46
CA GLU A 106 -2.42 -4.20 20.52
C GLU A 106 -1.42 -4.37 19.35
N THR A 107 -1.80 -3.94 18.14
CA THR A 107 -0.92 -3.98 16.96
C THR A 107 0.23 -2.98 17.07
N SER A 108 0.01 -1.82 17.69
CA SER A 108 1.08 -0.84 17.95
C SER A 108 2.09 -1.34 18.99
N LYS A 109 1.62 -2.03 20.03
CA LYS A 109 2.47 -2.68 21.04
C LYS A 109 3.27 -3.86 20.47
N ALA A 110 2.71 -4.60 19.51
CA ALA A 110 3.41 -5.69 18.84
C ALA A 110 4.57 -5.20 17.95
N LYS A 111 4.47 -3.99 17.37
CA LYS A 111 5.56 -3.38 16.57
C LYS A 111 6.72 -2.85 17.42
N THR A 112 6.55 -2.66 18.74
CA THR A 112 7.61 -2.22 19.68
C THR A 112 8.45 -3.36 20.27
N LYS A 113 8.21 -4.63 19.91
CA LYS A 113 9.09 -5.74 20.33
C LYS A 113 10.17 -5.96 19.26
N PRO A 114 11.49 -5.94 19.59
CA PRO A 114 12.54 -6.14 18.60
C PRO A 114 12.42 -7.52 17.95
N PRO A 115 12.87 -7.68 16.69
CA PRO A 115 12.79 -8.95 15.99
C PRO A 115 13.64 -9.97 16.74
N ILE A 116 12.97 -10.95 17.35
CA ILE A 116 13.65 -12.14 17.86
C ILE A 116 14.21 -12.83 16.62
N ALA A 117 15.53 -12.93 16.59
CA ALA A 117 16.31 -13.49 15.50
C ALA A 117 15.67 -14.76 14.94
N SER A 118 15.43 -14.76 13.63
CA SER A 118 15.25 -15.99 12.87
C SER A 118 16.55 -16.78 12.97
N THR A 119 16.61 -17.71 13.92
CA THR A 119 17.68 -18.71 13.96
C THR A 119 17.52 -19.59 12.73
N SER A 120 18.41 -19.38 11.76
CA SER A 120 18.80 -20.38 10.79
C SER A 120 19.26 -21.64 11.53
N ALA A 121 18.60 -22.77 11.28
CA ALA A 121 19.15 -24.09 11.58
C ALA A 121 18.84 -25.01 10.39
N SER A 122 19.83 -25.09 9.51
CA SER A 122 20.02 -26.12 8.50
C SER A 122 20.42 -27.46 9.12
N SER A 123 19.80 -28.56 8.68
CA SER A 123 20.45 -29.86 8.37
C SER A 123 19.38 -30.84 7.85
N LEU A 124 19.44 -31.28 6.59
CA LEU A 124 20.20 -32.44 6.09
C LEU A 124 19.53 -33.79 6.42
N GLY A 125 18.94 -34.41 5.39
CA GLY A 125 18.51 -35.81 5.38
C GLY A 125 18.44 -36.31 3.94
N LYS A 126 19.52 -36.95 3.47
CA LYS A 126 19.61 -37.74 2.22
C LYS A 126 18.74 -39.00 2.32
N THR A 127 18.18 -39.45 1.19
CA THR A 127 18.29 -40.78 0.52
C THR A 127 17.07 -41.00 -0.40
N LYS A 128 17.19 -41.04 -1.73
CA LYS A 128 17.59 -42.12 -2.69
C LYS A 128 16.37 -42.94 -3.24
N GLU A 129 16.47 -43.26 -4.54
CA GLU A 129 15.79 -44.31 -5.34
C GLU A 129 14.32 -44.01 -5.73
N TYR A 130 13.85 -44.17 -6.97
CA TYR A 130 14.25 -44.94 -8.15
C TYR A 130 14.17 -44.07 -9.42
#